data_AF-A0A2D7Y0V2-F1
#
_entry.id   AF-A0A2D7Y0V2-F1
#
_cell.length_a   1.000
_cell.length_b   1.000
_cell.length_c   1.000
_cell.angle_alpha   90.00
_cell.angle_beta   90.00
_cell.angle_gamma   90.00
#
_symmetry.space_group_name_H-M   'P 1'
#
loop_
_entity.id
_entity.type
_entity.pdbx_description
1 polymer ?
#
loop_
_entity_poly.entity_id
_entity_poly.type
_entity_poly.pdbx_seq_one_letter_code
_entity_poly.pdbx_strand_id
1 'polypeptide(L)'
;MRFSSLIIAGCVFGLGLGGAAGAESETISPDVLSVLEGEGWVGTLTYRNYEAPYDEEVIPVELSEVERVEDGILFGMKYPGEAEANSSEALFVSEDGTELGGATIQLQTEMGNSLVIITRDSCEDDFRPATCERIYRIGSNAFSMAKEVILEDGSERFVRNRYDFKR
;
A
#
# COMPACT_ATOMS: atom_id res chain seq x y z
N MET A 1 22.94 67.98 39.13
CA MET A 1 23.68 68.06 37.85
C MET A 1 24.94 67.21 37.96
N ARG A 2 24.96 66.04 37.31
CA ARG A 2 26.13 65.36 36.72
C ARG A 2 25.65 64.07 36.05
N PHE A 3 25.94 63.96 34.76
CA PHE A 3 25.65 62.83 33.90
C PHE A 3 26.57 61.65 34.24
N SER A 4 26.08 60.43 34.07
CA SER A 4 26.91 59.27 33.73
C SER A 4 26.14 58.33 32.82
N SER A 5 26.75 58.11 31.67
CA SER A 5 26.31 57.30 30.55
C SER A 5 26.22 55.81 30.91
N LEU A 6 25.36 55.07 30.20
CA LEU A 6 25.73 53.74 29.73
C LEU A 6 25.02 53.41 28.40
N ILE A 7 25.85 52.98 27.44
CA ILE A 7 25.54 52.52 26.10
C ILE A 7 25.20 51.02 26.17
N ILE A 8 24.11 50.57 25.56
CA ILE A 8 23.89 49.19 25.08
C ILE A 8 23.06 49.33 23.80
N ALA A 9 23.68 49.30 22.60
CA ALA A 9 24.05 48.11 21.83
C ALA A 9 22.83 47.28 21.40
N GLY A 10 22.59 47.23 20.08
CA GLY A 10 21.38 46.69 19.49
C GLY A 10 21.34 45.17 19.41
N CYS A 11 20.15 44.65 19.09
CA CYS A 11 20.00 43.34 18.45
C CYS A 11 18.71 43.37 17.62
N VAL A 12 18.88 43.43 16.30
CA VAL A 12 17.81 43.22 15.33
C VAL A 12 17.46 41.73 15.38
N PHE A 13 16.27 41.38 15.85
CA PHE A 13 15.75 40.03 15.73
C PHE A 13 15.32 39.82 14.28
N GLY A 14 16.13 39.08 13.53
CA GLY A 14 15.74 38.55 12.23
C GLY A 14 14.65 37.49 12.40
N LEU A 15 13.50 37.72 11.77
CA LEU A 15 12.49 36.69 11.57
C LEU A 15 13.05 35.65 10.59
N GLY A 16 13.50 34.51 11.11
CA GLY A 16 13.82 33.35 10.31
C GLY A 16 12.53 32.75 9.73
N LEU A 17 12.44 32.72 8.40
CA LEU A 17 11.50 31.87 7.68
C LEU A 17 11.86 30.41 7.97
N GLY A 18 11.03 29.73 8.77
CA GLY A 18 11.05 28.28 8.84
C GLY A 18 10.50 27.71 7.54
N GLY A 19 11.36 27.05 6.75
CA GLY A 19 10.93 26.27 5.60
C GLY A 19 10.09 25.08 6.05
N ALA A 20 8.89 24.94 5.48
CA ALA A 20 8.16 23.68 5.53
C ALA A 20 8.93 22.67 4.69
N ALA A 21 9.46 21.63 5.34
CA ALA A 21 9.88 20.42 4.62
C ALA A 21 8.60 19.79 4.06
N GLY A 22 8.36 19.94 2.76
CA GLY A 22 7.35 19.16 2.06
C GLY A 22 7.79 17.70 2.11
N ALA A 23 6.92 16.81 2.59
CA ALA A 23 7.11 15.39 2.38
C ALA A 23 7.09 15.17 0.87
N GLU A 24 8.21 14.73 0.30
CA GLU A 24 8.21 14.23 -1.08
C GLU A 24 7.33 12.98 -1.08
N SER A 25 6.25 13.00 -1.88
CA SER A 25 5.43 11.80 -2.06
C SER A 25 6.25 10.80 -2.87
N GLU A 26 6.32 9.57 -2.38
CA GLU A 26 6.90 8.46 -3.14
C GLU A 26 6.09 8.27 -4.43
N THR A 27 6.77 8.07 -5.56
CA THR A 27 6.12 7.82 -6.85
C THR A 27 6.68 6.57 -7.54
N ILE A 28 5.81 5.84 -8.23
CA ILE A 28 6.18 4.67 -9.05
C ILE A 28 5.81 4.87 -10.51
N SER A 29 6.54 4.19 -11.40
CA SER A 29 6.11 3.98 -12.79
C SER A 29 5.22 2.73 -12.88
N PRO A 30 4.17 2.72 -13.72
CA PRO A 30 3.40 1.51 -14.01
C PRO A 30 4.26 0.31 -14.48
N ASP A 31 5.43 0.56 -15.08
CA ASP A 31 6.34 -0.49 -15.58
C ASP A 31 6.89 -1.42 -14.48
N VAL A 32 6.83 -1.00 -13.20
CA VAL A 32 7.21 -1.90 -12.08
C VAL A 32 6.31 -3.14 -12.02
N LEU A 33 5.10 -3.07 -12.58
CA LEU A 33 4.14 -4.17 -12.60
C LEU A 33 4.35 -5.12 -13.78
N SER A 34 5.13 -4.75 -14.79
CA SER A 34 5.40 -5.61 -15.96
C SER A 34 6.09 -6.92 -15.60
N VAL A 35 6.79 -6.97 -14.47
CA VAL A 35 7.38 -8.22 -13.98
C VAL A 35 6.32 -9.26 -13.63
N LEU A 36 5.05 -8.90 -13.50
CA LEU A 36 3.95 -9.82 -13.18
C LEU A 36 3.30 -10.43 -14.42
N GLU A 37 3.52 -9.86 -15.61
CA GLU A 37 2.94 -10.32 -16.87
C GLU A 37 3.17 -11.81 -17.14
N GLY A 38 2.22 -12.42 -17.83
CA GLY A 38 2.27 -13.83 -18.23
C GLY A 38 1.38 -14.74 -17.38
N GLU A 39 1.66 -16.05 -17.46
CA GLU A 39 0.82 -17.10 -16.87
C GLU A 39 1.59 -17.92 -15.82
N GLY A 40 0.88 -18.83 -15.15
CA GLY A 40 1.48 -19.84 -14.25
C GLY A 40 1.62 -19.42 -12.79
N TRP A 41 1.05 -18.27 -12.42
CA TRP A 41 0.98 -17.84 -11.03
C TRP A 41 -0.03 -18.67 -10.24
N VAL A 42 0.47 -19.46 -9.30
CA VAL A 42 -0.34 -20.24 -8.36
C VAL A 42 -0.01 -19.85 -6.93
N GLY A 43 -1.00 -19.90 -6.05
CA GLY A 43 -0.86 -19.36 -4.73
C GLY A 43 -1.95 -19.75 -3.76
N THR A 44 -1.98 -19.02 -2.65
CA THR A 44 -3.00 -19.15 -1.60
C THR A 44 -3.56 -17.81 -1.21
N LEU A 45 -4.86 -17.77 -0.94
CA LEU A 45 -5.51 -16.71 -0.19
C LEU A 45 -5.63 -17.20 1.26
N THR A 46 -5.01 -16.48 2.19
CA THR A 46 -5.28 -16.58 3.62
C THR A 46 -6.20 -15.43 4.02
N TYR A 47 -7.33 -15.70 4.68
CA TYR A 47 -8.24 -14.66 5.13
C TYR A 47 -8.77 -14.92 6.53
N ARG A 48 -8.99 -13.85 7.27
CA ARG A 48 -9.54 -13.89 8.63
C ARG A 48 -11.06 -13.91 8.58
N ASN A 49 -11.67 -14.87 9.27
CA ASN A 49 -13.12 -14.94 9.45
C ASN A 49 -13.68 -13.69 10.16
N TYR A 50 -14.95 -13.38 9.94
CA TYR A 50 -15.63 -12.22 10.55
C TYR A 50 -16.25 -12.52 11.93
N GLU A 51 -16.34 -13.79 12.31
CA GLU A 51 -16.94 -14.20 13.57
C GLU A 51 -15.90 -14.82 14.50
N ALA A 52 -16.06 -14.60 15.82
CA ALA A 52 -15.22 -15.21 16.84
C ALA A 52 -15.23 -16.75 16.71
N PRO A 53 -14.06 -17.42 16.77
CA PRO A 53 -12.78 -16.91 17.28
C PRO A 53 -11.90 -16.16 16.26
N TYR A 54 -12.43 -15.83 15.08
CA TYR A 54 -11.74 -15.14 13.98
C TYR A 54 -10.56 -15.94 13.42
N ASP A 55 -10.75 -17.25 13.28
CA ASP A 55 -9.76 -18.12 12.68
C ASP A 55 -9.42 -17.69 11.25
N GLU A 56 -8.22 -18.05 10.81
CA GLU A 56 -7.79 -17.87 9.43
C GLU A 56 -8.14 -19.12 8.61
N GLU A 57 -8.67 -18.88 7.42
CA GLU A 57 -8.89 -19.90 6.40
C GLU A 57 -7.88 -19.73 5.28
N VAL A 58 -7.47 -20.84 4.66
CA VAL A 58 -6.52 -20.86 3.55
C VAL A 58 -7.10 -21.64 2.38
N ILE A 59 -7.25 -20.97 1.24
CA ILE A 59 -7.77 -21.56 0.01
C ILE A 59 -6.79 -21.35 -1.16
N PRO A 60 -6.74 -22.27 -2.13
CA PRO A 60 -5.93 -22.09 -3.33
C PRO A 60 -6.48 -20.94 -4.19
N VAL A 61 -5.57 -20.24 -4.86
CA VAL A 61 -5.91 -19.17 -5.80
C VAL A 61 -4.87 -19.09 -6.92
N GLU A 62 -5.30 -18.73 -8.11
CA GLU A 62 -4.44 -18.56 -9.28
C GLU A 62 -4.63 -17.16 -9.87
N LEU A 63 -3.54 -16.55 -10.36
CA LEU A 63 -3.68 -15.40 -11.26
C LEU A 63 -3.75 -15.92 -12.68
N SER A 64 -4.77 -15.51 -13.41
CA SER A 64 -4.91 -15.80 -14.84
C SER A 64 -4.92 -14.53 -15.67
N GLU A 65 -4.51 -14.63 -16.93
CA GLU A 65 -4.67 -13.53 -17.90
C GLU A 65 -4.01 -12.22 -17.40
N VAL A 66 -2.81 -12.31 -16.80
CA VAL A 66 -2.09 -11.12 -16.34
C VAL A 66 -1.58 -10.34 -17.55
N GLU A 67 -2.32 -9.29 -17.90
CA GLU A 67 -2.11 -8.45 -19.07
C GLU A 67 -1.65 -7.06 -18.64
N ARG A 68 -0.63 -6.55 -19.34
CA ARG A 68 -0.19 -5.16 -19.18
C ARG A 68 -1.06 -4.22 -20.00
N VAL A 69 -1.48 -3.16 -19.35
CA VAL A 69 -2.12 -1.99 -19.97
C VAL A 69 -1.25 -0.77 -19.72
N GLU A 70 -1.64 0.42 -20.19
CA GLU A 70 -0.85 1.65 -20.01
C GLU A 70 -0.55 1.93 -18.52
N ASP A 71 -1.62 2.00 -17.71
CA ASP A 71 -1.54 2.46 -16.32
C ASP A 71 -1.32 1.35 -15.28
N GLY A 72 -1.22 0.09 -15.71
CA GLY A 72 -0.91 -1.01 -14.80
C GLY A 72 -1.16 -2.38 -15.40
N ILE A 73 -1.77 -3.27 -14.63
CA ILE A 73 -2.11 -4.62 -15.08
C ILE A 73 -3.59 -4.94 -14.84
N LEU A 74 -4.14 -5.78 -15.71
CA LEU A 74 -5.39 -6.49 -15.54
C LEU A 74 -5.09 -7.95 -15.27
N PHE A 75 -5.86 -8.60 -14.41
CA PHE A 75 -5.72 -10.03 -14.15
C PHE A 75 -7.00 -10.64 -13.60
N GLY A 76 -7.18 -11.93 -13.81
CA GLY A 76 -8.22 -12.71 -13.17
C GLY A 76 -7.73 -13.34 -11.87
N MET A 77 -8.57 -13.34 -10.84
CA MET A 77 -8.44 -14.18 -9.65
C MET A 77 -9.31 -15.42 -9.85
N LYS A 78 -8.69 -16.60 -9.83
CA LYS A 78 -9.40 -17.88 -9.95
C LYS A 78 -9.28 -18.69 -8.66
N TYR A 79 -10.41 -19.18 -8.17
CA TYR A 79 -10.52 -20.02 -6.97
C TYR A 79 -10.91 -21.44 -7.39
N PRO A 80 -9.97 -22.40 -7.42
CA PRO A 80 -10.25 -23.76 -7.83
C PRO A 80 -11.37 -24.41 -6.99
N GLY A 81 -12.47 -24.78 -7.65
CA GLY A 81 -13.64 -25.37 -6.99
C GLY A 81 -14.73 -24.36 -6.59
N GLU A 82 -14.47 -23.06 -6.70
CA GLU A 82 -15.38 -21.97 -6.34
C GLU A 82 -15.49 -20.97 -7.50
N ALA A 83 -15.90 -21.45 -8.68
CA ALA A 83 -15.87 -20.66 -9.92
C ALA A 83 -16.75 -19.40 -9.86
N GLU A 84 -17.78 -19.41 -9.03
CA GLU A 84 -18.65 -18.29 -8.71
C GLU A 84 -17.95 -17.15 -7.96
N ALA A 85 -16.82 -17.42 -7.32
CA ALA A 85 -16.01 -16.43 -6.62
C ALA A 85 -14.93 -15.81 -7.52
N ASN A 86 -14.73 -16.33 -8.74
CA ASN A 86 -13.75 -15.79 -9.67
C ASN A 86 -14.05 -14.33 -10.00
N SER A 87 -13.01 -13.51 -10.07
CA SER A 87 -13.14 -12.09 -10.39
C SER A 87 -12.10 -11.64 -11.41
N SER A 88 -12.38 -10.51 -12.05
CA SER A 88 -11.40 -9.74 -12.79
C SER A 88 -11.00 -8.53 -11.95
N GLU A 89 -9.71 -8.28 -11.87
CA GLU A 89 -9.09 -7.27 -11.03
C GLU A 89 -8.20 -6.35 -11.87
N ALA A 90 -7.96 -5.17 -11.33
CA ALA A 90 -7.05 -4.18 -11.89
C ALA A 90 -6.10 -3.68 -10.80
N LEU A 91 -4.82 -3.55 -11.13
CA LEU A 91 -3.84 -2.89 -10.29
C LEU A 91 -3.20 -1.78 -11.11
N PHE A 92 -3.68 -0.56 -10.89
CA PHE A 92 -3.25 0.64 -11.61
C PHE A 92 -2.43 1.56 -10.74
N VAL A 93 -1.54 2.27 -11.40
CA VAL A 93 -0.76 3.38 -10.86
C VAL A 93 -1.44 4.68 -11.33
N SER A 94 -1.58 5.68 -10.45
CA SER A 94 -2.12 6.98 -10.85
C SER A 94 -1.22 7.69 -11.86
N GLU A 95 -1.77 8.65 -12.62
CA GLU A 95 -1.02 9.43 -13.62
C GLU A 95 0.23 10.11 -13.04
N ASP A 96 0.15 10.57 -11.78
CA ASP A 96 1.27 11.20 -11.06
C ASP A 96 2.18 10.21 -10.31
N GLY A 97 1.85 8.91 -10.37
CA GLY A 97 2.60 7.83 -9.73
C GLY A 97 2.45 7.75 -8.22
N THR A 98 1.60 8.56 -7.59
CA THR A 98 1.46 8.64 -6.12
C THR A 98 0.49 7.63 -5.51
N GLU A 99 -0.31 6.94 -6.32
CA GLU A 99 -1.26 5.92 -5.89
C GLU A 99 -1.02 4.58 -6.59
N LEU A 100 -1.31 3.49 -5.89
CA LEU A 100 -1.34 2.13 -6.43
C LEU A 100 -2.61 1.41 -5.97
N GLY A 101 -3.41 0.95 -6.94
CA GLY A 101 -4.71 0.34 -6.67
C GLY A 101 -5.73 1.31 -6.06
N GLY A 102 -5.62 2.61 -6.38
CA GLY A 102 -6.48 3.67 -5.85
C GLY A 102 -6.20 4.10 -4.41
N ALA A 103 -5.05 3.69 -3.84
CA ALA A 103 -4.61 4.06 -2.50
C ALA A 103 -3.25 4.74 -2.54
N THR A 104 -3.06 5.77 -1.71
CA THR A 104 -1.84 6.59 -1.67
C THR A 104 -0.63 5.78 -1.21
N ILE A 105 0.46 5.84 -1.97
CA ILE A 105 1.73 5.21 -1.62
C ILE A 105 2.34 5.92 -0.40
N GLN A 106 2.63 5.15 0.63
CA GLN A 106 3.27 5.60 1.86
C GLN A 106 4.76 5.26 1.89
N LEU A 107 5.13 4.17 1.22
CA LEU A 107 6.49 3.65 1.19
C LEU A 107 6.72 2.84 -0.08
N GLN A 108 7.89 3.00 -0.66
CA GLN A 108 8.47 2.10 -1.63
C GLN A 108 9.89 1.72 -1.21
N THR A 109 10.22 0.44 -1.23
CA THR A 109 11.59 0.00 -0.90
C THR A 109 11.94 -1.31 -1.60
N GLU A 110 13.19 -1.45 -2.00
CA GLU A 110 13.71 -2.73 -2.48
C GLU A 110 14.06 -3.64 -1.30
N MET A 111 13.59 -4.88 -1.34
CA MET A 111 13.96 -5.90 -0.35
C MET A 111 14.30 -7.21 -1.05
N GLY A 112 15.60 -7.45 -1.22
CA GLY A 112 16.10 -8.58 -2.00
C GLY A 112 15.83 -8.36 -3.49
N ASN A 113 15.20 -9.33 -4.14
CA ASN A 113 14.81 -9.26 -5.56
C ASN A 113 13.35 -8.82 -5.75
N SER A 114 12.80 -8.10 -4.78
CA SER A 114 11.42 -7.64 -4.81
C SER A 114 11.32 -6.17 -4.49
N LEU A 115 10.41 -5.49 -5.18
CA LEU A 115 9.91 -4.20 -4.79
C LEU A 115 8.80 -4.38 -3.75
N VAL A 116 8.89 -3.66 -2.64
CA VAL A 116 7.85 -3.60 -1.62
C VAL A 116 7.20 -2.23 -1.67
N ILE A 117 5.88 -2.20 -1.80
CA ILE A 117 5.08 -0.97 -1.82
C ILE A 117 4.02 -1.09 -0.74
N ILE A 118 3.90 -0.06 0.10
CA ILE A 118 2.83 0.07 1.08
C ILE A 118 1.95 1.23 0.65
N THR A 119 0.67 0.96 0.43
CA THR A 119 -0.33 2.00 0.23
C THR A 119 -1.27 2.08 1.42
N ARG A 120 -1.95 3.22 1.57
CA ARG A 120 -2.91 3.46 2.63
C ARG A 120 -4.11 4.24 2.12
N ASP A 121 -5.30 3.83 2.53
CA ASP A 121 -6.57 4.51 2.25
C ASP A 121 -7.54 4.40 3.45
N SER A 122 -8.52 5.29 3.49
CA SER A 122 -9.69 5.13 4.36
C SER A 122 -10.59 4.04 3.78
N CYS A 123 -11.07 3.13 4.61
CA CYS A 123 -11.89 2.02 4.19
C CYS A 123 -12.96 1.68 5.23
N GLU A 124 -13.76 0.67 4.93
CA GLU A 124 -14.67 0.03 5.87
C GLU A 124 -14.30 -1.46 5.97
N ASP A 125 -14.41 -2.01 7.18
CA ASP A 125 -14.24 -3.43 7.44
C ASP A 125 -15.30 -3.91 8.43
N ASP A 126 -16.17 -4.81 7.96
CA ASP A 126 -17.33 -5.29 8.71
C ASP A 126 -18.23 -4.16 9.24
N PHE A 127 -18.60 -3.22 8.35
CA PHE A 127 -19.41 -2.05 8.66
C PHE A 127 -18.79 -1.08 9.69
N ARG A 128 -17.48 -1.18 9.93
CA ARG A 128 -16.73 -0.29 10.82
C ARG A 128 -15.72 0.55 10.05
N PRO A 129 -15.65 1.87 10.30
CA PRO A 129 -14.62 2.72 9.75
C PRO A 129 -13.22 2.23 10.12
N ALA A 130 -12.34 2.21 9.14
CA ALA A 130 -10.98 1.75 9.29
C ALA A 130 -10.01 2.50 8.37
N THR A 131 -8.73 2.41 8.69
CA THR A 131 -7.64 2.63 7.74
C THR A 131 -7.16 1.29 7.22
N CYS A 132 -7.06 1.16 5.89
CA CYS A 132 -6.52 -0.02 5.26
C CYS A 132 -5.11 0.25 4.78
N GLU A 133 -4.19 -0.67 5.07
CA GLU A 133 -2.86 -0.69 4.47
C GLU A 133 -2.77 -1.87 3.52
N ARG A 134 -2.35 -1.61 2.28
CA ARG A 134 -2.10 -2.68 1.30
C ARG A 134 -0.61 -2.82 1.11
N ILE A 135 -0.11 -4.03 1.28
CA ILE A 135 1.32 -4.34 1.18
C ILE A 135 1.52 -5.22 -0.04
N TYR A 136 2.17 -4.66 -1.05
CA TYR A 136 2.56 -5.35 -2.26
C TYR A 136 4.02 -5.76 -2.17
N ARG A 137 4.32 -7.03 -2.46
CA ARG A 137 5.69 -7.47 -2.77
C ARG A 137 5.69 -7.97 -4.19
N ILE A 138 6.44 -7.29 -5.05
CA ILE A 138 6.45 -7.50 -6.49
C ILE A 138 7.83 -8.01 -6.88
N GLY A 139 7.92 -9.24 -7.36
CA GLY A 139 9.15 -9.84 -7.88
C GLY A 139 8.85 -10.75 -9.05
N SER A 140 9.88 -11.10 -9.82
CA SER A 140 9.71 -11.87 -11.06
C SER A 140 9.17 -13.29 -10.84
N ASN A 141 9.36 -13.89 -9.66
CA ASN A 141 8.93 -15.27 -9.34
C ASN A 141 8.06 -15.35 -8.06
N ALA A 142 7.79 -14.21 -7.42
CA ALA A 142 7.00 -14.14 -6.20
C ALA A 142 6.22 -12.83 -6.17
N PHE A 143 4.92 -12.94 -5.91
CA PHE A 143 4.04 -11.80 -5.79
C PHE A 143 3.14 -11.99 -4.57
N SER A 144 3.01 -10.97 -3.73
CA SER A 144 2.07 -10.99 -2.60
C SER A 144 1.29 -9.69 -2.48
N MET A 145 0.03 -9.81 -2.06
CA MET A 145 -0.85 -8.70 -1.71
C MET A 145 -1.45 -8.97 -0.34
N ALA A 146 -1.16 -8.14 0.64
CA ALA A 146 -1.80 -8.22 1.96
C ALA A 146 -2.64 -6.97 2.21
N LYS A 147 -3.81 -7.14 2.81
CA LYS A 147 -4.62 -6.06 3.37
C LYS A 147 -4.55 -6.14 4.89
N GLU A 148 -3.99 -5.11 5.51
CA GLU A 148 -4.13 -4.87 6.94
C GLU A 148 -5.25 -3.86 7.20
N VAL A 149 -6.00 -4.09 8.26
CA VAL A 149 -7.09 -3.24 8.73
C VAL A 149 -6.72 -2.69 10.09
N ILE A 150 -6.83 -1.38 10.25
CA ILE A 150 -6.64 -0.65 11.50
C ILE A 150 -7.96 0.04 11.79
N LEU A 151 -8.68 -0.42 12.82
CA LEU A 151 -9.98 0.17 13.16
C LEU A 151 -9.79 1.57 13.74
N GLU A 152 -10.63 2.51 13.32
CA GLU A 152 -10.51 3.92 13.75
C GLU A 152 -10.81 4.13 15.23
N ASP A 153 -11.54 3.20 15.86
CA ASP A 153 -11.77 3.20 17.30
C ASP A 153 -10.52 2.76 18.11
N GLY A 154 -9.44 2.36 17.43
CA GLY A 154 -8.18 1.93 18.01
C GLY A 154 -8.23 0.55 18.67
N SER A 155 -9.32 -0.20 18.50
CA SER A 155 -9.50 -1.49 19.16
C SER A 155 -8.62 -2.59 18.58
N GLU A 156 -8.27 -2.52 17.29
CA GLU A 156 -7.56 -3.60 16.62
C GLU A 156 -6.77 -3.16 15.38
N ARG A 157 -5.63 -3.84 15.16
CA ARG A 157 -4.92 -3.91 13.87
C ARG A 157 -4.70 -5.38 13.53
N PHE A 158 -5.07 -5.80 12.32
CA PHE A 158 -4.95 -7.20 11.89
C PHE A 158 -4.86 -7.35 10.38
N VAL A 159 -4.34 -8.48 9.91
CA VAL A 159 -4.38 -8.85 8.48
C VAL A 159 -5.78 -9.37 8.16
N ARG A 160 -6.49 -8.70 7.25
CA ARG A 160 -7.82 -9.14 6.78
C ARG A 160 -7.68 -10.25 5.74
N ASN A 161 -6.76 -10.07 4.80
CA ASN A 161 -6.40 -11.10 3.85
C ASN A 161 -4.97 -10.94 3.34
N ARG A 162 -4.40 -12.05 2.87
CA ARG A 162 -3.11 -12.12 2.19
C ARG A 162 -3.18 -13.12 1.04
N TYR A 163 -2.77 -12.65 -0.13
CA TYR A 163 -2.48 -13.48 -1.29
C TYR A 163 -0.98 -13.69 -1.40
N ASP A 164 -0.54 -14.92 -1.60
CA ASP A 164 0.86 -15.29 -1.83
C ASP A 164 0.96 -16.16 -3.09
N PHE A 165 1.62 -15.67 -4.14
CA PHE A 165 1.78 -16.33 -5.43
C PHE A 165 3.24 -16.64 -5.76
N LYS A 166 3.45 -17.72 -6.50
CA LYS A 166 4.74 -18.13 -7.08
C LYS A 166 4.56 -18.62 -8.51
N ARG A 167 5.65 -18.55 -9.27
CA ARG A 167 5.81 -19.21 -10.57
C ARG A 167 7.25 -19.68 -10.77
#